data_AF-A0A1H4T6R4-F1
#
_entry.id   AF-A0A1H4T6R4-F1
#
_cell.length_a   1.000
_cell.length_b   1.000
_cell.length_c   1.000
_cell.angle_alpha   90.00
_cell.angle_beta   90.00
_cell.angle_gamma   90.00
#
_symmetry.space_group_name_H-M   'P 1'
#
loop_
_entity.id
_entity.type
_entity.pdbx_description
1 polymer ?
#
loop_
_entity_poly.entity_id
_entity_poly.type
_entity_poly.pdbx_seq_one_letter_code
_entity_poly.pdbx_strand_id
1 'polypeptide(L)'
;MISPASLQRVRAVADAVLYEGYLLYPYRASSSKNQSRWQFGVLGPPGAAESGVGEEPRLSCQTLMRPRRGQRSGVSVTVRFLQLQVREVEKAAGSGFEPVGELTVAGRSWLSWDEAVEREIDLGAVFPAEELEDCRLDVDVEGGVDVEELREDDGTLAGRVVRTRWPLRAVVRVGSDRHDGLDLLRVSIENVKIDAIGTWSKDSAIRHSLIGAHLMLAAEDAEFVSLLEPPDDAAPLASTCHQERCYPVLAGLPGETDLVLVSPIILYDHPEVAEQSDGALFDATEIDEILTLRVMTLTEEEKRQARATDPLAAQIIDRCEQMSPATLAQMHGVLRNPHFPSRDIPEQGNAERGLPDMGLVPELTDDVPWWDPDADTAVRPDIDGVIVNGVRVAKGTVVRIHPSRRADAQDLFFAGQLARVVTVHADVDGGTHVGVVLMDDPASELHEWYGRYLYFAPDEVEPVSADTGKEEQS
;
A
#
# COMPACT_ATOMS: atom_id res chain seq x y z
N MET A 1 -10.21 26.49 -3.00
CA MET A 1 -11.27 25.47 -2.77
C MET A 1 -10.88 24.26 -3.56
N ILE A 2 -10.69 23.13 -2.87
CA ILE A 2 -10.35 21.85 -3.48
C ILE A 2 -11.51 21.41 -4.36
N SER A 3 -11.22 20.91 -5.56
CA SER A 3 -12.29 20.47 -6.46
C SER A 3 -12.94 19.18 -5.95
N PRO A 4 -14.27 19.00 -6.06
CA PRO A 4 -14.92 17.74 -5.69
C PRO A 4 -14.35 16.52 -6.42
N ALA A 5 -13.89 16.70 -7.66
CA ALA A 5 -13.26 15.65 -8.45
C ALA A 5 -11.88 15.24 -7.90
N SER A 6 -11.08 16.20 -7.41
CA SER A 6 -9.79 15.92 -6.79
C SER A 6 -9.97 15.16 -5.47
N LEU A 7 -10.93 15.56 -4.63
CA LEU A 7 -11.30 14.80 -3.43
C LEU A 7 -11.75 13.37 -3.74
N GLN A 8 -12.54 13.17 -4.81
CA GLN A 8 -12.98 11.84 -5.22
C GLN A 8 -11.83 10.94 -5.66
N ARG A 9 -10.85 11.48 -6.40
CA ARG A 9 -9.63 10.73 -6.77
C ARG A 9 -8.82 10.31 -5.55
N VAL A 10 -8.59 11.24 -4.63
CA VAL A 10 -7.85 10.93 -3.40
C VAL A 10 -8.61 9.90 -2.55
N ARG A 11 -9.94 9.99 -2.49
CA ARG A 11 -10.77 8.96 -1.84
C ARG A 11 -10.57 7.58 -2.47
N ALA A 12 -10.47 7.47 -3.79
CA ALA A 12 -10.24 6.18 -4.45
C ALA A 12 -8.89 5.54 -4.05
N VAL A 13 -7.82 6.34 -3.96
CA VAL A 13 -6.52 5.88 -3.44
C VAL A 13 -6.64 5.49 -1.96
N ALA A 14 -7.29 6.32 -1.16
CA ALA A 14 -7.54 6.07 0.24
C ALA A 14 -8.36 4.78 0.46
N ASP A 15 -9.31 4.45 -0.42
CA ASP A 15 -10.08 3.19 -0.40
C ASP A 15 -9.17 1.99 -0.67
N ALA A 16 -8.28 2.09 -1.65
CA ALA A 16 -7.30 1.05 -1.92
C ALA A 16 -6.42 0.78 -0.69
N VAL A 17 -5.88 1.85 -0.08
CA VAL A 17 -5.10 1.77 1.16
C VAL A 17 -5.91 1.21 2.33
N LEU A 18 -7.19 1.59 2.46
CA LEU A 18 -8.08 1.15 3.54
C LEU A 18 -8.28 -0.36 3.55
N TYR A 19 -8.40 -0.94 2.37
CA TYR A 19 -8.73 -2.34 2.16
C TYR A 19 -7.52 -3.23 1.84
N GLU A 20 -6.34 -2.65 1.68
CA GLU A 20 -5.09 -3.40 1.50
C GLU A 20 -4.91 -4.42 2.64
N GLY A 21 -4.89 -5.71 2.28
CA GLY A 21 -4.79 -6.81 3.24
C GLY A 21 -6.08 -7.17 4.01
N TYR A 22 -7.24 -6.58 3.67
CA TYR A 22 -8.52 -6.85 4.34
C TYR A 22 -9.04 -8.27 4.06
N LEU A 23 -9.10 -8.64 2.79
CA LEU A 23 -9.58 -9.94 2.33
C LEU A 23 -8.76 -10.41 1.13
N LEU A 24 -7.93 -11.42 1.35
CA LEU A 24 -6.96 -11.89 0.37
C LEU A 24 -7.50 -13.09 -0.41
N TYR A 25 -7.10 -13.22 -1.68
CA TYR A 25 -7.36 -14.41 -2.49
C TYR A 25 -6.93 -15.68 -1.72
N PRO A 26 -7.79 -16.72 -1.62
CA PRO A 26 -8.98 -16.98 -2.44
C PRO A 26 -10.32 -16.42 -1.90
N TYR A 27 -10.30 -15.38 -1.08
CA TYR A 27 -11.48 -14.63 -0.59
C TYR A 27 -12.49 -15.46 0.22
N ARG A 28 -12.04 -16.56 0.83
CA ARG A 28 -12.87 -17.45 1.67
C ARG A 28 -12.49 -17.33 3.13
N ALA A 29 -13.49 -17.35 4.01
CA ALA A 29 -13.33 -17.36 5.47
C ALA A 29 -12.45 -18.52 5.99
N SER A 30 -12.48 -19.67 5.30
CA SER A 30 -11.70 -20.86 5.64
C SER A 30 -10.20 -20.74 5.31
N SER A 31 -9.79 -19.73 4.56
CA SER A 31 -8.39 -19.56 4.16
C SER A 31 -7.54 -19.06 5.33
N SER A 32 -6.42 -19.71 5.60
CA SER A 32 -5.54 -19.37 6.74
C SER A 32 -5.11 -17.89 6.73
N LYS A 33 -4.84 -17.33 5.54
CA LYS A 33 -4.51 -15.91 5.37
C LYS A 33 -5.62 -14.97 5.84
N ASN A 34 -6.87 -15.36 5.67
CA ASN A 34 -8.04 -14.57 6.03
C ASN A 34 -8.49 -14.79 7.48
N GLN A 35 -7.95 -15.81 8.18
CA GLN A 35 -8.19 -16.03 9.61
C GLN A 35 -7.33 -15.12 10.51
N SER A 36 -6.46 -14.31 9.93
CA SER A 36 -5.70 -13.28 10.62
C SER A 36 -5.77 -11.98 9.82
N ARG A 37 -5.85 -10.85 10.50
CA ARG A 37 -5.85 -9.53 9.87
C ARG A 37 -4.40 -9.11 9.60
N TRP A 38 -4.08 -8.80 8.35
CA TRP A 38 -2.74 -8.39 7.89
C TRP A 38 -2.66 -6.92 7.48
N GLN A 39 -3.69 -6.14 7.78
CA GLN A 39 -3.81 -4.76 7.30
C GLN A 39 -2.77 -3.84 7.93
N PHE A 40 -2.19 -2.96 7.12
CA PHE A 40 -1.36 -1.87 7.61
C PHE A 40 -2.21 -0.81 8.31
N GLY A 41 -1.58 0.05 9.11
CA GLY A 41 -2.28 1.17 9.75
C GLY A 41 -3.27 0.78 10.85
N VAL A 42 -3.15 -0.41 11.43
CA VAL A 42 -3.94 -0.76 12.61
C VAL A 42 -3.43 0.05 13.81
N LEU A 43 -4.34 0.78 14.46
CA LEU A 43 -4.10 1.48 15.72
C LEU A 43 -4.81 0.71 16.84
N GLY A 44 -4.03 -0.08 17.56
CA GLY A 44 -4.52 -0.90 18.67
C GLY A 44 -4.94 -0.06 19.87
N PRO A 45 -5.74 -0.59 20.80
CA PRO A 45 -6.04 0.15 22.01
C PRO A 45 -4.80 0.22 22.93
N PRO A 46 -4.69 1.25 23.80
CA PRO A 46 -3.53 1.40 24.69
C PRO A 46 -3.24 0.14 25.52
N GLY A 47 -1.97 -0.29 25.52
CA GLY A 47 -1.48 -1.49 26.20
C GLY A 47 -1.60 -2.81 25.40
N ALA A 48 -2.24 -2.82 24.23
CA ALA A 48 -2.34 -4.03 23.40
C ALA A 48 -1.01 -4.45 22.77
N ALA A 49 -0.22 -3.48 22.28
CA ALA A 49 1.15 -3.72 21.77
C ALA A 49 2.06 -4.30 22.85
N GLU A 50 2.12 -3.66 24.02
CA GLU A 50 2.94 -4.08 25.16
C GLU A 50 2.62 -5.50 25.65
N SER A 51 1.36 -5.92 25.50
CA SER A 51 0.90 -7.27 25.85
C SER A 51 1.02 -8.29 24.71
N GLY A 52 1.49 -7.88 23.53
CA GLY A 52 1.73 -8.74 22.38
C GLY A 52 0.45 -9.26 21.70
N VAL A 53 -0.69 -8.61 21.90
CA VAL A 53 -2.00 -9.03 21.38
C VAL A 53 -2.61 -8.05 20.38
N GLY A 54 -1.94 -6.92 20.11
CA GLY A 54 -2.36 -5.91 19.15
C GLY A 54 -1.22 -4.97 18.77
N GLU A 55 -1.59 -3.85 18.16
CA GLU A 55 -0.69 -2.86 17.58
C GLU A 55 -0.55 -1.60 18.45
N GLU A 56 0.43 -0.74 18.12
CA GLU A 56 0.60 0.55 18.79
C GLU A 56 -0.64 1.42 18.61
N PRO A 57 -0.98 2.27 19.61
CA PRO A 57 -2.21 3.06 19.57
C PRO A 57 -2.12 4.30 18.70
N ARG A 58 -0.94 4.64 18.18
CA ARG A 58 -0.67 5.94 17.58
C ARG A 58 0.00 5.82 16.22
N LEU A 59 -0.35 6.73 15.32
CA LEU A 59 0.49 7.13 14.19
C LEU A 59 0.68 8.65 14.24
N SER A 60 1.81 9.13 13.75
CA SER A 60 2.09 10.56 13.69
C SER A 60 2.97 10.94 12.51
N CYS A 61 2.74 12.13 11.96
CA CYS A 61 3.51 12.66 10.84
C CYS A 61 3.80 14.14 11.00
N GLN A 62 4.85 14.58 10.30
CA GLN A 62 5.16 15.97 10.06
C GLN A 62 5.09 16.26 8.56
N THR A 63 4.40 17.33 8.18
CA THR A 63 4.36 17.83 6.81
C THR A 63 4.56 19.34 6.79
N LEU A 64 4.84 19.90 5.62
CA LEU A 64 5.12 21.32 5.45
C LEU A 64 3.99 22.00 4.69
N MET A 65 3.63 23.18 5.15
CA MET A 65 2.67 24.06 4.49
C MET A 65 3.30 25.42 4.23
N ARG A 66 3.01 25.99 3.07
CA ARG A 66 3.33 27.37 2.70
C ARG A 66 2.04 28.18 2.73
N PRO A 67 1.86 29.09 3.69
CA PRO A 67 0.70 29.96 3.70
C PRO A 67 0.68 30.92 2.52
N ARG A 68 -0.51 31.23 2.05
CA ARG A 68 -0.70 32.34 1.11
C ARG A 68 -0.53 33.66 1.84
N ARG A 69 0.18 34.60 1.20
CA ARG A 69 0.51 35.91 1.80
C ARG A 69 -0.74 36.64 2.30
N GLY A 70 -0.71 37.02 3.58
CA GLY A 70 -1.76 37.81 4.22
C GLY A 70 -3.05 37.05 4.51
N GLN A 71 -3.06 35.72 4.32
CA GLN A 71 -4.18 34.85 4.66
C GLN A 71 -3.88 34.02 5.91
N ARG A 72 -4.94 33.50 6.51
CA ARG A 72 -4.91 32.60 7.65
C ARG A 72 -4.82 31.15 7.14
N SER A 73 -3.69 30.49 7.35
CA SER A 73 -3.51 29.09 6.95
C SER A 73 -4.22 28.14 7.90
N GLY A 74 -5.14 27.34 7.36
CA GLY A 74 -5.83 26.27 8.08
C GLY A 74 -5.61 24.91 7.42
N VAL A 75 -5.99 23.86 8.13
CA VAL A 75 -6.01 22.49 7.61
C VAL A 75 -7.31 21.81 8.04
N SER A 76 -8.08 21.30 7.08
CA SER A 76 -9.19 20.40 7.36
C SER A 76 -8.67 18.96 7.48
N VAL A 77 -9.19 18.21 8.45
CA VAL A 77 -8.75 16.84 8.73
C VAL A 77 -9.91 15.88 8.56
N THR A 78 -9.73 14.87 7.71
CA THR A 78 -10.64 13.73 7.61
C THR A 78 -9.91 12.46 8.05
N VAL A 79 -10.52 11.72 8.96
CA VAL A 79 -10.00 10.43 9.44
C VAL A 79 -10.75 9.31 8.73
N ARG A 80 -10.03 8.30 8.24
CA ARG A 80 -10.63 7.11 7.64
C ARG A 80 -10.04 5.84 8.25
N PHE A 81 -10.89 4.86 8.54
CA PHE A 81 -10.53 3.53 9.04
C PHE A 81 -11.70 2.56 8.94
N LEU A 82 -11.43 1.28 9.12
CA LEU A 82 -12.42 0.22 9.26
C LEU A 82 -12.70 -0.06 10.74
N GLN A 83 -13.97 -0.08 11.11
CA GLN A 83 -14.46 -0.60 12.39
C GLN A 83 -14.83 -2.08 12.22
N LEU A 84 -14.30 -2.94 13.08
CA LEU A 84 -14.64 -4.37 13.04
C LEU A 84 -16.12 -4.59 13.38
N GLN A 85 -16.76 -5.47 12.61
CA GLN A 85 -18.10 -5.97 12.84
C GLN A 85 -18.07 -7.49 12.88
N VAL A 86 -18.40 -8.09 14.02
CA VAL A 86 -18.50 -9.55 14.12
C VAL A 86 -19.90 -9.97 13.65
N ARG A 87 -19.97 -10.74 12.57
CA ARG A 87 -21.18 -11.40 12.09
C ARG A 87 -21.24 -12.81 12.68
N GLU A 88 -22.11 -13.03 13.65
CA GLU A 88 -22.39 -14.36 14.21
C GLU A 88 -23.69 -14.90 13.62
N VAL A 89 -23.62 -16.10 13.06
CA VAL A 89 -24.79 -16.83 12.56
C VAL A 89 -25.25 -17.78 13.66
N GLU A 90 -26.53 -17.70 14.01
CA GLU A 90 -27.11 -18.57 15.02
C GLU A 90 -28.29 -19.36 14.44
N LYS A 91 -28.32 -20.66 14.70
CA LYS A 91 -29.41 -21.55 14.27
C LYS A 91 -30.52 -21.58 15.33
N ALA A 92 -31.77 -21.64 14.89
CA ALA A 92 -32.90 -21.82 15.79
C ALA A 92 -32.87 -23.23 16.42
N ALA A 93 -32.85 -23.30 17.75
CA ALA A 93 -32.82 -24.54 18.52
C ALA A 93 -33.80 -24.47 19.69
N GLY A 94 -34.90 -25.21 19.60
CA GLY A 94 -35.97 -25.18 20.61
C GLY A 94 -36.61 -23.80 20.73
N SER A 95 -36.45 -23.15 21.89
CA SER A 95 -36.92 -21.77 22.13
C SER A 95 -35.81 -20.72 22.04
N GLY A 96 -34.60 -21.08 21.60
CA GLY A 96 -33.44 -20.21 21.58
C GLY A 96 -32.65 -20.29 20.28
N PHE A 97 -31.44 -19.75 20.32
CA PHE A 97 -30.50 -19.69 19.20
C PHE A 97 -29.15 -20.27 19.63
N GLU A 98 -28.51 -21.04 18.76
CA GLU A 98 -27.18 -21.63 18.98
C GLU A 98 -26.19 -21.09 17.93
N PRO A 99 -25.03 -20.53 18.31
CA PRO A 99 -24.02 -20.08 17.36
C PRO A 99 -23.50 -21.23 16.50
N VAL A 100 -23.39 -20.99 15.19
CA VAL A 100 -22.89 -21.95 14.20
C VAL A 100 -21.91 -21.28 13.23
N GLY A 101 -20.94 -22.04 12.72
CA GLY A 101 -19.99 -21.53 11.73
C GLY A 101 -20.63 -21.26 10.37
N GLU A 102 -21.65 -22.05 10.01
CA GLU A 102 -22.41 -21.92 8.77
C GLU A 102 -23.87 -22.36 8.99
N LEU A 103 -24.81 -21.64 8.36
CA LEU A 103 -26.20 -22.05 8.25
C LEU A 103 -26.68 -21.86 6.80
N THR A 104 -27.30 -22.89 6.22
CA THR A 104 -27.98 -22.77 4.93
C THR A 104 -29.47 -22.56 5.16
N VAL A 105 -30.02 -21.49 4.57
CA VAL A 105 -31.44 -21.12 4.67
C VAL A 105 -31.92 -20.66 3.30
N ALA A 106 -33.05 -21.19 2.82
CA ALA A 106 -33.60 -20.88 1.49
C ALA A 106 -32.55 -21.01 0.35
N GLY A 107 -31.69 -22.03 0.43
CA GLY A 107 -30.64 -22.29 -0.55
C GLY A 107 -29.42 -21.35 -0.48
N ARG A 108 -29.40 -20.35 0.41
CA ARG A 108 -28.26 -19.45 0.62
C ARG A 108 -27.47 -19.87 1.86
N SER A 109 -26.15 -19.87 1.75
CA SER A 109 -25.27 -20.10 2.90
C SER A 109 -24.91 -18.79 3.59
N TRP A 110 -24.95 -18.83 4.92
CA TRP A 110 -24.61 -17.75 5.83
C TRP A 110 -23.46 -18.20 6.73
N LEU A 111 -22.34 -17.48 6.69
CA LEU A 111 -21.14 -17.80 7.46
C LEU A 111 -20.95 -16.84 8.63
N SER A 112 -20.55 -17.38 9.78
CA SER A 112 -19.99 -16.54 10.86
C SER A 112 -18.63 -16.01 10.42
N TRP A 113 -18.45 -14.68 10.49
CA TRP A 113 -17.30 -13.99 9.88
C TRP A 113 -17.08 -12.61 10.51
N ASP A 114 -15.84 -12.14 10.49
CA ASP A 114 -15.52 -10.76 10.85
C ASP A 114 -15.61 -9.86 9.61
N GLU A 115 -16.67 -9.05 9.56
CA GLU A 115 -16.89 -8.00 8.58
C GLU A 115 -16.18 -6.69 9.02
N ALA A 116 -16.10 -5.72 8.12
CA ALA A 116 -15.64 -4.37 8.43
C ALA A 116 -16.65 -3.32 7.95
N VAL A 117 -16.78 -2.25 8.73
CA VAL A 117 -17.59 -1.07 8.38
C VAL A 117 -16.66 0.11 8.20
N GLU A 118 -16.69 0.73 7.03
CA GLU A 118 -15.95 1.95 6.75
C GLU A 118 -16.43 3.10 7.65
N ARG A 119 -15.46 3.83 8.20
CA ARG A 119 -15.68 5.07 8.93
C ARG A 119 -14.89 6.16 8.24
N GLU A 120 -15.58 7.21 7.83
CA GLU A 120 -15.02 8.48 7.39
C GLU A 120 -15.58 9.58 8.27
N ILE A 121 -14.70 10.32 8.93
CA ILE A 121 -15.07 11.33 9.93
C ILE A 121 -14.35 12.62 9.56
N ASP A 122 -15.13 13.59 9.07
CA ASP A 122 -14.66 14.95 8.83
C ASP A 122 -14.66 15.73 10.15
N LEU A 123 -13.47 16.13 10.58
CA LEU A 123 -13.25 16.88 11.83
C LEU A 123 -13.24 18.40 11.59
N GLY A 124 -13.43 18.84 10.34
CA GLY A 124 -13.43 20.23 9.94
C GLY A 124 -12.04 20.87 9.97
N ALA A 125 -12.03 22.18 9.76
CA ALA A 125 -10.83 22.99 9.66
C ALA A 125 -10.31 23.47 11.02
N VAL A 126 -9.01 23.31 11.22
CA VAL A 126 -8.27 23.86 12.35
C VAL A 126 -7.16 24.80 11.87
N PHE A 127 -6.74 25.69 12.76
CA PHE A 127 -5.80 26.77 12.45
C PHE A 127 -4.67 26.78 13.47
N PRO A 128 -3.81 25.74 13.44
CA PRO A 128 -2.87 25.44 14.51
C PRO A 128 -1.84 26.53 14.74
N ALA A 129 -1.52 27.34 13.73
CA ALA A 129 -0.58 28.46 13.85
C ALA A 129 -1.09 29.62 14.72
N GLU A 130 -2.39 29.65 15.06
CA GLU A 130 -2.98 30.66 15.93
C GLU A 130 -3.19 30.19 17.37
N GLU A 131 -3.00 28.89 17.60
CA GLU A 131 -3.22 28.27 18.91
C GLU A 131 -1.89 28.15 19.66
N LEU A 132 -1.95 28.33 20.98
CA LEU A 132 -0.78 28.14 21.86
C LEU A 132 -0.52 26.67 22.16
N GLU A 133 -1.55 25.83 22.04
CA GLU A 133 -1.52 24.39 22.26
C GLU A 133 -2.02 23.68 21.00
N ASP A 134 -1.57 22.44 20.77
CA ASP A 134 -2.04 21.63 19.65
C ASP A 134 -3.57 21.49 19.70
N CYS A 135 -4.23 21.75 18.57
CA CYS A 135 -5.66 21.57 18.41
C CYS A 135 -6.02 20.10 18.68
N ARG A 136 -6.97 19.87 19.59
CA ARG A 136 -7.50 18.53 19.90
C ARG A 136 -8.84 18.32 19.21
N LEU A 137 -8.96 17.24 18.45
CA LEU A 137 -10.19 16.85 17.76
C LEU A 137 -10.54 15.43 18.20
N ASP A 138 -11.71 15.28 18.84
CA ASP A 138 -12.18 13.98 19.33
C ASP A 138 -12.90 13.21 18.21
N VAL A 139 -12.64 11.92 18.15
CA VAL A 139 -13.26 10.96 17.23
C VAL A 139 -14.05 9.96 18.07
N ASP A 140 -15.38 10.01 17.98
CA ASP A 140 -16.28 9.06 18.67
C ASP A 140 -17.06 8.24 17.64
N VAL A 141 -16.98 6.91 17.74
CA VAL A 141 -17.76 5.98 16.90
C VAL A 141 -18.61 5.09 17.78
N GLU A 142 -19.89 5.02 17.45
CA GLU A 142 -20.84 4.18 18.15
C GLU A 142 -20.62 2.69 17.86
N GLY A 143 -20.78 1.87 18.90
CA GLY A 143 -21.00 0.44 18.76
C GLY A 143 -22.46 0.15 18.41
N GLY A 144 -22.83 -1.13 18.31
CA GLY A 144 -24.21 -1.50 18.04
C GLY A 144 -24.38 -3.00 17.84
N VAL A 145 -25.65 -3.43 17.87
CA VAL A 145 -26.04 -4.80 17.56
C VAL A 145 -27.22 -4.74 16.58
N ASP A 146 -27.04 -5.35 15.41
CA ASP A 146 -28.08 -5.49 14.40
C ASP A 146 -28.44 -6.98 14.27
N VAL A 147 -29.74 -7.29 14.24
CA VAL A 147 -30.24 -8.68 14.17
C VAL A 147 -31.14 -8.85 12.95
N GLU A 148 -30.82 -9.85 12.13
CA GLU A 148 -31.55 -10.22 10.93
C GLU A 148 -32.08 -11.66 11.08
N GLU A 149 -33.40 -11.86 11.03
CA GLU A 149 -33.98 -13.20 11.07
C GLU A 149 -33.80 -13.93 9.74
N LEU A 150 -33.37 -15.19 9.81
CA LEU A 150 -33.25 -16.07 8.65
C LEU A 150 -34.44 -17.03 8.60
N ARG A 151 -35.20 -16.98 7.51
CA ARG A 151 -36.41 -17.77 7.30
C ARG A 151 -36.34 -18.60 6.03
N GLU A 152 -36.86 -19.82 6.09
CA GLU A 152 -37.06 -20.68 4.92
C GLU A 152 -38.14 -20.12 3.99
N ASP A 153 -38.25 -20.66 2.78
CA ASP A 153 -39.25 -20.27 1.77
C ASP A 153 -40.70 -20.42 2.26
N ASP A 154 -40.95 -21.30 3.22
CA ASP A 154 -42.26 -21.51 3.86
C ASP A 154 -42.53 -20.55 5.04
N GLY A 155 -41.60 -19.64 5.32
CA GLY A 155 -41.65 -18.65 6.40
C GLY A 155 -41.17 -19.17 7.77
N THR A 156 -40.78 -20.44 7.88
CA THR A 156 -40.24 -21.04 9.11
C THR A 156 -38.94 -20.35 9.52
N LEU A 157 -38.80 -20.01 10.80
CA LEU A 157 -37.56 -19.42 11.34
C LEU A 157 -36.47 -20.50 11.43
N ALA A 158 -35.42 -20.36 10.62
CA ALA A 158 -34.27 -21.26 10.60
C ALA A 158 -33.15 -20.78 11.53
N GLY A 159 -33.03 -19.47 11.73
CA GLY A 159 -31.96 -18.87 12.54
C GLY A 159 -31.97 -17.35 12.50
N ARG A 160 -30.86 -16.73 12.85
CA ARG A 160 -30.63 -15.29 12.72
C ARG A 160 -29.15 -14.97 12.49
N VAL A 161 -28.89 -13.80 11.95
CA VAL A 161 -27.56 -13.19 11.88
C VAL A 161 -27.50 -12.05 12.88
N VAL A 162 -26.50 -12.07 13.76
CA VAL A 162 -26.24 -11.02 14.74
C VAL A 162 -24.94 -10.33 14.36
N ARG A 163 -25.01 -9.04 14.04
CA ARG A 163 -23.84 -8.20 13.73
C ARG A 163 -23.55 -7.30 14.91
N THR A 164 -22.37 -7.47 15.52
CA THR A 164 -21.96 -6.71 16.70
C THR A 164 -20.77 -5.82 16.36
N ARG A 165 -20.85 -4.55 16.77
CA ARG A 165 -19.77 -3.56 16.70
C ARG A 165 -19.51 -2.99 18.09
N TRP A 166 -18.25 -2.67 18.38
CA TRP A 166 -17.85 -2.05 19.63
C TRP A 166 -17.57 -0.56 19.42
N PRO A 167 -17.89 0.29 20.40
CA PRO A 167 -17.58 1.71 20.29
C PRO A 167 -16.06 1.91 20.21
N LEU A 168 -15.66 2.94 19.47
CA LEU A 168 -14.25 3.34 19.34
C LEU A 168 -14.11 4.80 19.72
N ARG A 169 -12.97 5.14 20.32
CA ARG A 169 -12.58 6.52 20.57
C ARG A 169 -11.15 6.74 20.12
N ALA A 170 -10.92 7.86 19.45
CA ALA A 170 -9.60 8.31 19.10
C ALA A 170 -9.49 9.82 19.25
N VAL A 171 -8.27 10.32 19.22
CA VAL A 171 -7.97 11.74 19.31
C VAL A 171 -7.01 12.10 18.20
N VAL A 172 -7.38 13.10 17.41
CA VAL A 172 -6.45 13.74 16.49
C VAL A 172 -5.88 14.99 17.16
N ARG A 173 -4.57 15.18 17.06
CA ARG A 173 -3.86 16.40 17.48
C ARG A 173 -3.20 17.05 16.29
N VAL A 174 -3.38 18.35 16.16
CA VAL A 174 -2.81 19.16 15.09
C VAL A 174 -2.07 20.35 15.69
N GLY A 175 -0.75 20.39 15.49
CA GLY A 175 0.13 21.48 15.92
C GLY A 175 0.87 22.09 14.75
N SER A 176 1.41 23.30 14.92
CA SER A 176 2.20 23.96 13.87
C SER A 176 3.29 24.83 14.47
N ASP A 177 4.50 24.74 13.93
CA ASP A 177 5.59 25.68 14.21
C ASP A 177 5.97 26.45 12.95
N ARG A 178 6.19 27.76 13.08
CA ARG A 178 6.59 28.64 11.97
C ARG A 178 8.11 28.63 11.79
N HIS A 179 8.57 28.34 10.57
CA HIS A 179 9.99 28.34 10.20
C HIS A 179 10.19 29.04 8.84
N ASP A 180 10.89 30.18 8.82
CA ASP A 180 11.31 30.88 7.59
C ASP A 180 10.24 31.00 6.47
N GLY A 181 8.98 31.22 6.86
CA GLY A 181 7.85 31.39 5.94
C GLY A 181 7.07 30.10 5.60
N LEU A 182 7.49 28.96 6.15
CA LEU A 182 6.79 27.68 6.13
C LEU A 182 6.19 27.37 7.50
N ASP A 183 5.14 26.57 7.52
CA ASP A 183 4.58 25.93 8.71
C ASP A 183 4.97 24.46 8.73
N LEU A 184 5.65 24.03 9.79
CA LEU A 184 5.85 22.63 10.10
C LEU A 184 4.61 22.12 10.84
N LEU A 185 3.72 21.46 10.10
CA LEU A 185 2.50 20.88 10.61
C LEU A 185 2.79 19.51 11.26
N ARG A 186 2.42 19.36 12.53
CA ARG A 186 2.43 18.08 13.25
C ARG A 186 1.01 17.54 13.32
N VAL A 187 0.80 16.32 12.86
CA VAL A 187 -0.49 15.64 12.97
C VAL A 187 -0.29 14.26 13.59
N SER A 188 -1.13 13.91 14.56
CA SER A 188 -1.16 12.55 15.10
C SER A 188 -2.57 12.11 15.40
N ILE A 189 -2.85 10.83 15.22
CA ILE A 189 -4.08 10.19 15.70
C ILE A 189 -3.70 9.08 16.69
N GLU A 190 -4.43 9.03 17.79
CA GLU A 190 -4.23 8.07 18.86
C GLU A 190 -5.55 7.40 19.22
N ASN A 191 -5.60 6.08 19.17
CA ASN A 191 -6.67 5.27 19.74
C ASN A 191 -6.61 5.38 21.27
N VAL A 192 -7.71 5.82 21.89
CA VAL A 192 -7.76 6.05 23.33
C VAL A 192 -8.55 4.95 24.03
N LYS A 193 -8.07 4.58 25.21
CA LYS A 193 -8.68 3.52 26.01
C LYS A 193 -10.12 3.86 26.34
N ILE A 194 -11.01 2.88 26.15
CA ILE A 194 -12.36 2.90 26.71
C ILE A 194 -12.28 2.15 28.04
N ASP A 195 -12.63 2.82 29.14
CA ASP A 195 -12.41 2.39 30.52
C ASP A 195 -13.05 1.04 30.92
N ALA A 196 -13.89 0.46 30.07
CA ALA A 196 -14.69 -0.73 30.35
C ALA A 196 -13.97 -2.08 30.14
N ILE A 197 -12.72 -2.10 29.64
CA ILE A 197 -12.06 -3.35 29.22
C ILE A 197 -10.88 -3.66 30.13
N GLY A 198 -10.85 -4.92 30.62
CA GLY A 198 -9.76 -5.48 31.43
C GLY A 198 -8.49 -5.72 30.60
N THR A 199 -7.82 -6.85 30.80
CA THR A 199 -6.69 -7.25 29.95
C THR A 199 -7.13 -7.52 28.52
N TRP A 200 -6.36 -7.03 27.55
CA TRP A 200 -6.60 -7.29 26.14
C TRP A 200 -6.35 -8.77 25.80
N SER A 201 -7.25 -9.35 25.00
CA SER A 201 -6.99 -10.55 24.22
C SER A 201 -6.81 -10.13 22.75
N LYS A 202 -6.32 -11.04 21.89
CA LYS A 202 -6.22 -10.77 20.46
C LYS A 202 -7.56 -10.30 19.87
N ASP A 203 -8.65 -10.99 20.23
CA ASP A 203 -10.00 -10.67 19.74
C ASP A 203 -10.51 -9.34 20.30
N SER A 204 -10.32 -9.06 21.59
CA SER A 204 -10.80 -7.80 22.17
C SER A 204 -9.96 -6.61 21.71
N ALA A 205 -8.66 -6.77 21.48
CA ALA A 205 -7.80 -5.72 20.94
C ALA A 205 -8.25 -5.29 19.54
N ILE A 206 -8.41 -6.24 18.61
CA ILE A 206 -8.81 -5.91 17.24
C ILE A 206 -10.23 -5.32 17.15
N ARG A 207 -11.16 -5.77 18.00
CA ARG A 207 -12.52 -5.19 18.12
C ARG A 207 -12.52 -3.72 18.53
N HIS A 208 -11.46 -3.29 19.23
CA HIS A 208 -11.29 -1.92 19.72
C HIS A 208 -10.15 -1.19 19.00
N SER A 209 -9.76 -1.65 17.80
CA SER A 209 -8.72 -1.02 16.98
C SER A 209 -9.35 -0.17 15.86
N LEU A 210 -8.66 0.88 15.43
CA LEU A 210 -8.92 1.53 14.15
C LEU A 210 -8.11 0.78 13.10
N ILE A 211 -8.76 0.09 12.17
CA ILE A 211 -8.08 -0.79 11.21
C ILE A 211 -7.85 -0.03 9.89
N GLY A 212 -6.64 -0.07 9.32
CA GLY A 212 -6.37 0.67 8.08
C GLY A 212 -6.43 2.20 8.25
N ALA A 213 -6.09 2.70 9.44
CA ALA A 213 -6.22 4.12 9.76
C ALA A 213 -5.29 4.99 8.93
N HIS A 214 -5.85 6.03 8.31
CA HIS A 214 -5.15 7.04 7.55
C HIS A 214 -5.87 8.39 7.65
N LEU A 215 -5.17 9.47 7.27
CA LEU A 215 -5.70 10.83 7.33
C LEU A 215 -5.68 11.47 5.94
N MET A 216 -6.71 12.24 5.62
CA MET A 216 -6.69 13.18 4.51
C MET A 216 -6.63 14.60 5.09
N LEU A 217 -5.63 15.35 4.65
CA LEU A 217 -5.40 16.73 5.06
C LEU A 217 -5.68 17.65 3.88
N ALA A 218 -6.50 18.66 4.11
CA ALA A 218 -6.92 19.64 3.11
C ALA A 218 -6.44 21.03 3.51
N ALA A 219 -5.63 21.68 2.69
CA ALA A 219 -5.09 23.00 2.99
C ALA A 219 -6.15 24.10 2.76
N GLU A 220 -6.28 24.99 3.74
CA GLU A 220 -7.05 26.23 3.64
C GLU A 220 -6.09 27.42 3.58
N ASP A 221 -6.19 28.20 2.50
CA ASP A 221 -5.34 29.36 2.23
C ASP A 221 -3.82 29.11 2.39
N ALA A 222 -3.41 27.88 2.10
CA ALA A 222 -2.03 27.42 2.10
C ALA A 222 -1.85 26.35 1.01
N GLU A 223 -0.60 25.97 0.79
CA GLU A 223 -0.19 24.92 -0.13
C GLU A 223 0.77 23.98 0.61
N PHE A 224 0.52 22.68 0.56
CA PHE A 224 1.46 21.68 1.05
C PHE A 224 2.73 21.67 0.19
N VAL A 225 3.82 21.25 0.82
CA VAL A 225 5.11 21.06 0.16
C VAL A 225 5.43 19.58 0.13
N SER A 226 5.87 19.08 -1.02
CA SER A 226 6.37 17.72 -1.15
C SER A 226 7.51 17.47 -0.17
N LEU A 227 7.47 16.33 0.53
CA LEU A 227 8.61 15.87 1.34
C LEU A 227 9.55 14.95 0.55
N LEU A 228 9.07 14.37 -0.55
CA LEU A 228 9.85 13.50 -1.42
C LEU A 228 10.72 14.33 -2.38
N GLU A 229 10.16 15.39 -2.93
CA GLU A 229 10.84 16.35 -3.81
C GLU A 229 10.61 17.78 -3.32
N PRO A 230 11.17 18.13 -2.15
CA PRO A 230 11.02 19.48 -1.61
C PRO A 230 11.75 20.49 -2.52
N PRO A 231 11.17 21.68 -2.75
CA PRO A 231 11.88 22.78 -3.39
C PRO A 231 13.08 23.23 -2.52
N ASP A 232 14.09 23.85 -3.14
CA ASP A 232 15.35 24.21 -2.50
C ASP A 232 15.18 25.02 -1.19
N ASP A 233 14.17 25.88 -1.10
CA ASP A 233 13.88 26.70 0.07
C ASP A 233 13.30 25.90 1.25
N ALA A 234 12.65 24.76 0.97
CA ALA A 234 12.02 23.89 1.96
C ALA A 234 12.87 22.64 2.28
N ALA A 235 13.80 22.25 1.41
CA ALA A 235 14.60 21.03 1.56
C ALA A 235 15.29 20.88 2.92
N PRO A 236 15.90 21.93 3.53
CA PRO A 236 16.48 21.82 4.86
C PRO A 236 15.46 21.44 5.92
N LEU A 237 14.28 22.06 5.91
CA LEU A 237 13.23 21.78 6.89
C LEU A 237 12.57 20.42 6.64
N ALA A 238 12.32 20.08 5.37
CA ALA A 238 11.74 18.80 4.98
C ALA A 238 12.60 17.62 5.45
N SER A 239 13.93 17.75 5.39
CA SER A 239 14.88 16.74 5.88
C SER A 239 14.82 16.49 7.40
N THR A 240 14.18 17.38 8.16
CA THR A 240 13.98 17.24 9.61
C THR A 240 12.61 16.67 9.97
N CYS A 241 11.73 16.47 8.99
CA CYS A 241 10.41 15.91 9.24
C CYS A 241 10.51 14.43 9.66
N HIS A 242 9.81 14.09 10.73
CA HIS A 242 9.74 12.74 11.26
C HIS A 242 8.35 12.15 11.04
N GLN A 243 8.34 10.86 10.66
CA GLN A 243 7.13 10.08 10.45
C GLN A 243 7.15 8.82 11.32
N GLU A 244 6.01 8.48 11.90
CA GLU A 244 5.83 7.33 12.78
C GLU A 244 4.62 6.52 12.30
N ARG A 245 4.89 5.33 11.75
CA ARG A 245 3.89 4.38 11.24
C ARG A 245 3.02 4.90 10.08
N CYS A 246 3.41 6.01 9.44
CA CYS A 246 2.74 6.54 8.27
C CYS A 246 3.68 7.40 7.41
N TYR A 247 3.22 7.77 6.22
CA TYR A 247 3.93 8.56 5.21
C TYR A 247 2.97 9.60 4.61
N PRO A 248 3.18 10.90 4.84
CA PRO A 248 2.40 11.95 4.20
C PRO A 248 2.90 12.18 2.77
N VAL A 249 2.00 12.06 1.80
CA VAL A 249 2.28 12.32 0.37
C VAL A 249 1.29 13.35 -0.18
N LEU A 250 1.73 14.17 -1.12
CA LEU A 250 0.81 15.01 -1.88
C LEU A 250 -0.19 14.13 -2.62
N ALA A 251 -1.44 14.58 -2.68
CA ALA A 251 -2.51 13.82 -3.30
C ALA A 251 -3.28 14.69 -4.29
N GLY A 252 -3.96 14.06 -5.24
CA GLY A 252 -4.59 14.73 -6.38
C GLY A 252 -3.71 14.65 -7.62
N LEU A 253 -4.08 15.40 -8.66
CA LEU A 253 -3.34 15.41 -9.93
C LEU A 253 -1.94 16.01 -9.75
N PRO A 254 -0.96 15.60 -10.58
CA PRO A 254 0.37 16.22 -10.58
C PRO A 254 0.30 17.75 -10.61
N GLY A 255 0.91 18.39 -9.61
CA GLY A 255 0.91 19.84 -9.43
C GLY A 255 -0.19 20.41 -8.53
N GLU A 256 -1.17 19.59 -8.09
CA GLU A 256 -2.09 19.96 -7.01
C GLU A 256 -1.38 19.88 -5.64
N THR A 257 -1.46 20.94 -4.84
CA THR A 257 -0.74 21.02 -3.55
C THR A 257 -1.69 21.35 -2.39
N ASP A 258 -2.98 21.08 -2.56
CA ASP A 258 -4.03 21.39 -1.59
C ASP A 258 -4.44 20.16 -0.76
N LEU A 259 -3.95 18.97 -1.10
CA LEU A 259 -4.25 17.73 -0.41
C LEU A 259 -2.98 16.94 -0.04
N VAL A 260 -3.00 16.36 1.16
CA VAL A 260 -2.04 15.34 1.61
C VAL A 260 -2.80 14.10 2.07
N LEU A 261 -2.35 12.93 1.63
CA LEU A 261 -2.78 11.63 2.16
C LEU A 261 -1.70 11.14 3.12
N VAL A 262 -2.06 10.96 4.40
CA VAL A 262 -1.20 10.36 5.42
C VAL A 262 -1.45 8.86 5.43
N SER A 263 -0.68 8.13 4.63
CA SER A 263 -0.87 6.70 4.39
C SER A 263 -0.05 5.82 5.34
N PRO A 264 -0.57 4.69 5.86
CA PRO A 264 0.21 3.73 6.63
C PRO A 264 1.16 2.88 5.77
N ILE A 265 1.02 2.93 4.45
CA ILE A 265 1.95 2.34 3.48
C ILE A 265 2.69 3.44 2.74
N ILE A 266 3.90 3.15 2.26
CA ILE A 266 4.69 4.13 1.54
C ILE A 266 4.11 4.30 0.14
N LEU A 267 3.87 5.55 -0.23
CA LEU A 267 3.39 5.95 -1.55
C LEU A 267 4.32 7.04 -2.09
N TYR A 268 4.24 7.32 -3.39
CA TYR A 268 4.80 8.52 -3.98
C TYR A 268 3.77 9.65 -3.97
N ASP A 269 4.24 10.89 -4.18
CA ASP A 269 3.35 12.02 -4.41
C ASP A 269 2.50 11.79 -5.65
N HIS A 270 1.24 12.22 -5.56
CA HIS A 270 0.21 12.02 -6.57
C HIS A 270 -0.02 10.54 -6.88
N PRO A 271 -0.34 9.71 -5.86
CA PRO A 271 -0.64 8.32 -6.10
C PRO A 271 -1.90 8.19 -6.96
N GLU A 272 -1.90 7.21 -7.85
CA GLU A 272 -2.99 6.92 -8.77
C GLU A 272 -3.41 5.46 -8.62
N VAL A 273 -4.71 5.19 -8.72
CA VAL A 273 -5.21 3.83 -8.91
C VAL A 273 -5.19 3.56 -10.40
N ALA A 274 -4.59 2.45 -10.83
CA ALA A 274 -4.43 2.12 -12.26
C ALA A 274 -5.78 2.16 -13.00
N GLU A 275 -5.83 2.86 -14.15
CA GLU A 275 -7.06 3.02 -14.94
C GLU A 275 -7.60 1.69 -15.49
N GLN A 276 -6.75 0.67 -15.61
CA GLN A 276 -7.08 -0.67 -16.09
C GLN A 276 -7.79 -1.53 -15.03
N SER A 277 -7.71 -1.13 -13.76
CA SER A 277 -8.36 -1.79 -12.64
C SER A 277 -9.78 -1.23 -12.49
N ASP A 278 -10.71 -1.68 -13.34
CA ASP A 278 -12.12 -1.24 -13.35
C ASP A 278 -12.94 -1.73 -12.12
N GLY A 279 -12.24 -1.94 -10.99
CA GLY A 279 -12.76 -2.09 -9.65
C GLY A 279 -11.74 -2.75 -8.72
N ALA A 280 -11.74 -2.34 -7.45
CA ALA A 280 -10.80 -2.85 -6.44
C ALA A 280 -10.89 -4.40 -6.30
N LEU A 281 -9.76 -5.09 -6.47
CA LEU A 281 -9.53 -6.47 -6.02
C LEU A 281 -8.89 -6.53 -4.63
N PHE A 282 -8.68 -5.36 -4.01
CA PHE A 282 -8.03 -5.15 -2.71
C PHE A 282 -6.58 -5.66 -2.66
N ASP A 283 -5.90 -5.51 -3.79
CA ASP A 283 -4.46 -5.65 -3.99
C ASP A 283 -4.07 -4.48 -4.88
N ALA A 284 -3.22 -3.57 -4.40
CA ALA A 284 -2.87 -2.34 -5.11
C ALA A 284 -1.77 -2.54 -6.17
N THR A 285 -1.34 -3.77 -6.45
CA THR A 285 -0.24 -4.07 -7.37
C THR A 285 -0.74 -4.64 -8.71
N GLU A 286 0.10 -4.59 -9.76
CA GLU A 286 -0.15 -5.02 -11.16
C GLU A 286 -0.60 -6.49 -11.36
N ILE A 287 -1.05 -7.16 -10.30
CA ILE A 287 -1.41 -8.58 -10.18
C ILE A 287 -2.92 -8.80 -10.47
N ASP A 288 -3.65 -7.77 -10.90
CA ASP A 288 -5.10 -7.83 -11.14
C ASP A 288 -5.52 -8.87 -12.19
N GLU A 289 -4.74 -9.02 -13.27
CA GLU A 289 -5.04 -10.00 -14.31
C GLU A 289 -4.89 -11.44 -13.78
N ILE A 290 -3.77 -11.76 -13.13
CA ILE A 290 -3.52 -13.11 -12.61
C ILE A 290 -4.48 -13.46 -11.47
N LEU A 291 -4.88 -12.50 -10.63
CA LEU A 291 -5.91 -12.72 -9.63
C LEU A 291 -7.26 -13.00 -10.28
N THR A 292 -7.64 -12.23 -11.31
CA THR A 292 -8.87 -12.44 -12.08
C THR A 292 -8.88 -13.84 -12.70
N LEU A 293 -7.80 -14.24 -13.38
CA LEU A 293 -7.68 -15.58 -13.97
C LEU A 293 -7.78 -16.68 -12.92
N ARG A 294 -7.16 -16.49 -11.74
CA ARG A 294 -7.26 -17.44 -10.63
C ARG A 294 -8.67 -17.54 -10.06
N VAL A 295 -9.38 -16.42 -9.92
CA VAL A 295 -10.79 -16.40 -9.53
C VAL A 295 -11.65 -17.18 -10.51
N MET A 296 -11.41 -17.03 -11.81
CA MET A 296 -12.14 -17.79 -12.85
C MET A 296 -11.89 -19.30 -12.77
N THR A 297 -10.75 -19.73 -12.21
CA THR A 297 -10.43 -21.15 -12.00
C THR A 297 -11.01 -21.76 -10.72
N LEU A 298 -11.60 -20.96 -9.83
CA LEU A 298 -12.26 -21.47 -8.63
C LEU A 298 -13.43 -22.38 -8.99
N THR A 299 -13.63 -23.44 -8.22
CA THR A 299 -14.81 -24.30 -8.35
C THR A 299 -16.08 -23.54 -7.95
N GLU A 300 -17.24 -23.99 -8.44
CA GLU A 300 -18.53 -23.39 -8.08
C GLU A 300 -18.79 -23.39 -6.56
N GLU A 301 -18.33 -24.42 -5.87
CA GLU A 301 -18.41 -24.50 -4.41
C GLU A 301 -17.51 -23.46 -3.73
N GLU A 302 -16.29 -23.27 -4.21
CA GLU A 302 -15.37 -22.25 -3.70
C GLU A 302 -15.88 -20.83 -3.94
N LYS A 303 -16.48 -20.57 -5.11
CA LYS A 303 -17.12 -19.29 -5.42
C LYS A 303 -18.34 -19.04 -4.54
N ARG A 304 -19.17 -20.06 -4.31
CA ARG A 304 -20.31 -20.00 -3.39
C ARG A 304 -19.82 -19.65 -1.97
N GLN A 305 -18.74 -20.28 -1.51
CA GLN A 305 -18.15 -19.98 -0.20
C GLN A 305 -17.58 -18.55 -0.12
N ALA A 306 -16.92 -18.07 -1.18
CA ALA A 306 -16.40 -16.70 -1.24
C ALA A 306 -17.55 -15.69 -1.17
N ARG A 307 -18.62 -15.88 -1.97
CA ARG A 307 -19.83 -15.04 -1.92
C ARG A 307 -20.51 -15.02 -0.55
N ALA A 308 -20.49 -16.15 0.17
CA ALA A 308 -21.05 -16.24 1.52
C ALA A 308 -20.14 -15.61 2.59
N THR A 309 -18.85 -15.39 2.30
CA THR A 309 -17.89 -14.82 3.25
C THR A 309 -18.16 -13.33 3.45
N ASP A 310 -18.12 -12.51 2.40
CA ASP A 310 -18.24 -11.05 2.50
C ASP A 310 -18.94 -10.47 1.27
N PRO A 311 -19.80 -9.44 1.40
CA PRO A 311 -20.41 -8.77 0.25
C PRO A 311 -19.39 -8.22 -0.76
N LEU A 312 -18.21 -7.79 -0.33
CA LEU A 312 -17.12 -7.34 -1.20
C LEU A 312 -16.50 -8.51 -1.98
N ALA A 313 -16.33 -9.67 -1.33
CA ALA A 313 -15.91 -10.89 -2.01
C ALA A 313 -16.91 -11.29 -3.09
N ALA A 314 -18.21 -11.22 -2.79
CA ALA A 314 -19.25 -11.52 -3.76
C ALA A 314 -19.16 -10.62 -5.00
N GLN A 315 -18.95 -9.32 -4.80
CA GLN A 315 -18.75 -8.37 -5.91
C GLN A 315 -17.52 -8.70 -6.76
N ILE A 316 -16.40 -9.11 -6.14
CA ILE A 316 -15.20 -9.53 -6.86
C ILE A 316 -15.50 -10.75 -7.74
N ILE A 317 -16.10 -11.80 -7.17
CA ILE A 317 -16.44 -13.03 -7.92
C ILE A 317 -17.41 -12.70 -9.06
N ASP A 318 -18.46 -11.93 -8.79
CA ASP A 318 -19.48 -11.58 -9.77
C ASP A 318 -18.89 -10.75 -10.91
N ARG A 319 -17.99 -9.81 -10.62
CA ARG A 319 -17.27 -9.01 -11.63
C ARG A 319 -16.39 -9.91 -12.52
N CYS A 320 -15.62 -10.80 -11.92
CA CYS A 320 -14.74 -11.73 -12.66
C CYS A 320 -15.55 -12.66 -13.58
N GLU A 321 -16.72 -13.14 -13.15
CA GLU A 321 -17.57 -14.02 -13.96
C GLU A 321 -18.28 -13.30 -15.11
N GLN A 322 -18.60 -12.02 -14.94
CA GLN A 322 -19.25 -11.20 -15.96
C GLN A 322 -18.24 -10.58 -16.95
N MET A 323 -16.95 -10.74 -16.69
CA MET A 323 -15.90 -10.11 -17.47
C MET A 323 -15.87 -10.66 -18.90
N SER A 324 -15.89 -9.75 -19.88
CA SER A 324 -15.79 -10.14 -21.28
C SER A 324 -14.34 -10.49 -21.64
N PRO A 325 -14.10 -11.38 -22.64
CA PRO A 325 -12.75 -11.62 -23.14
C PRO A 325 -12.05 -10.35 -23.65
N ALA A 326 -12.81 -9.37 -24.15
CA ALA A 326 -12.26 -8.08 -24.58
C ALA A 326 -11.80 -7.22 -23.39
N THR A 327 -12.51 -7.28 -22.27
CA THR A 327 -12.12 -6.62 -21.01
C THR A 327 -10.88 -7.28 -20.41
N LEU A 328 -10.84 -8.62 -20.36
CA LEU A 328 -9.64 -9.36 -19.94
C LEU A 328 -8.43 -9.00 -20.81
N ALA A 329 -8.62 -8.88 -22.13
CA ALA A 329 -7.55 -8.51 -23.04
C ALA A 329 -7.03 -7.07 -22.85
N GLN A 330 -7.84 -6.18 -22.26
CA GLN A 330 -7.42 -4.81 -21.90
C GLN A 330 -6.66 -4.75 -20.57
N MET A 331 -6.80 -5.79 -19.72
CA MET A 331 -6.03 -5.94 -18.48
C MET A 331 -4.62 -6.48 -18.71
N HIS A 332 -4.36 -7.11 -19.87
CA HIS A 332 -2.99 -7.39 -20.29
C HIS A 332 -2.21 -6.08 -20.29
N GLY A 333 -1.16 -6.00 -19.46
CA GLY A 333 -0.21 -4.90 -19.49
C GLY A 333 0.17 -4.60 -20.95
N VAL A 334 0.18 -3.32 -21.32
CA VAL A 334 0.56 -2.92 -22.68
C VAL A 334 2.02 -3.31 -22.87
N LEU A 335 2.28 -4.43 -23.56
CA LEU A 335 3.61 -4.80 -24.04
C LEU A 335 4.11 -3.65 -24.92
N ARG A 336 4.98 -2.81 -24.36
CA ARG A 336 5.67 -1.76 -25.12
C ARG A 336 6.73 -2.45 -25.95
N ASN A 337 6.37 -2.88 -27.16
CA ASN A 337 7.29 -3.50 -28.09
C ASN A 337 8.48 -2.54 -28.39
N PRO A 338 9.71 -2.82 -27.91
CA PRO A 338 10.86 -1.94 -28.11
C PRO A 338 11.34 -1.90 -29.57
N HIS A 339 10.92 -2.85 -30.39
CA HIS A 339 11.38 -3.00 -31.78
C HIS A 339 10.61 -2.14 -32.79
N PHE A 340 9.62 -1.38 -32.36
CA PHE A 340 8.99 -0.35 -33.20
C PHE A 340 9.41 1.05 -32.72
N PRO A 341 10.40 1.70 -33.37
CA PRO A 341 10.69 3.08 -33.07
C PRO A 341 9.44 3.91 -33.39
N SER A 342 8.87 4.54 -32.35
CA SER A 342 7.85 5.57 -32.47
C SER A 342 8.36 6.65 -33.43
N ARG A 343 7.83 6.64 -34.65
CA ARG A 343 7.94 7.76 -35.59
C ARG A 343 7.17 8.91 -34.96
N ASP A 344 7.83 9.78 -34.20
CA ASP A 344 7.48 11.19 -34.00
C ASP A 344 8.41 11.83 -32.93
N ILE A 345 9.71 11.90 -33.21
CA ILE A 345 10.62 12.89 -32.60
C ILE A 345 11.51 13.45 -33.72
N PRO A 346 11.53 14.78 -33.97
CA PRO A 346 12.42 15.36 -34.98
C PRO A 346 13.88 15.25 -34.52
N GLU A 347 14.74 14.74 -35.39
CA GLU A 347 16.19 14.72 -35.21
C GLU A 347 16.73 16.14 -34.95
N GLN A 348 17.18 16.39 -33.72
CA GLN A 348 18.16 17.44 -33.44
C GLN A 348 19.30 16.88 -32.58
N GLY A 349 20.36 16.48 -33.27
CA GLY A 349 21.76 16.61 -32.89
C GLY A 349 22.16 16.35 -31.44
N ASN A 350 22.60 15.13 -31.16
CA ASN A 350 23.96 14.92 -30.65
C ASN A 350 24.38 13.46 -30.90
N ALA A 351 25.29 13.30 -31.85
CA ALA A 351 25.98 12.04 -32.09
C ALA A 351 27.02 11.81 -30.99
N GLU A 352 26.59 11.30 -29.84
CA GLU A 352 27.51 10.59 -28.95
C GLU A 352 27.51 9.11 -29.33
N ARG A 353 28.72 8.64 -29.68
CA ARG A 353 29.05 7.29 -30.16
C ARG A 353 28.33 6.20 -29.37
N GLY A 354 27.39 5.51 -30.03
CA GLY A 354 26.91 4.21 -29.58
C GLY A 354 28.10 3.27 -29.44
N LEU A 355 28.34 2.81 -28.22
CA LEU A 355 29.18 1.64 -27.97
C LEU A 355 28.57 0.46 -28.75
N PRO A 356 29.37 -0.39 -29.41
CA PRO A 356 28.83 -1.60 -30.02
C PRO A 356 28.15 -2.45 -28.94
N ASP A 357 27.05 -3.09 -29.31
CA ASP A 357 26.39 -4.09 -28.48
C ASP A 357 27.39 -5.23 -28.21
N MET A 358 27.81 -5.37 -26.95
CA MET A 358 28.90 -6.25 -26.53
C MET A 358 28.39 -7.60 -26.01
N GLY A 359 27.08 -7.90 -26.14
CA GLY A 359 26.49 -9.17 -25.68
C GLY A 359 26.68 -9.40 -24.19
N LEU A 360 26.59 -8.33 -23.39
CA LEU A 360 26.86 -8.36 -21.96
C LEU A 360 25.64 -8.78 -21.14
N VAL A 361 24.42 -8.66 -21.68
CA VAL A 361 23.16 -9.09 -21.05
C VAL A 361 22.54 -10.20 -21.91
N PRO A 362 21.87 -11.21 -21.33
CA PRO A 362 21.18 -12.24 -22.12
C PRO A 362 20.18 -11.62 -23.10
N GLU A 363 20.32 -11.92 -24.39
CA GLU A 363 19.29 -11.62 -25.39
C GLU A 363 18.15 -12.63 -25.24
N LEU A 364 16.94 -12.16 -24.97
CA LEU A 364 15.72 -12.96 -25.16
C LEU A 364 15.52 -13.12 -26.67
N THR A 365 16.00 -14.24 -27.21
CA THR A 365 15.82 -14.55 -28.64
C THR A 365 14.39 -15.00 -28.91
N ASP A 366 13.74 -14.45 -29.96
CA ASP A 366 12.40 -14.84 -30.42
C ASP A 366 12.23 -16.35 -30.74
N ASP A 367 13.34 -17.09 -30.81
CA ASP A 367 13.37 -18.51 -31.18
C ASP A 367 12.89 -19.45 -30.05
N VAL A 368 12.88 -18.99 -28.79
CA VAL A 368 12.42 -19.77 -27.63
C VAL A 368 11.36 -18.97 -26.87
N PRO A 369 10.13 -19.49 -26.72
CA PRO A 369 9.11 -18.82 -25.93
C PRO A 369 9.55 -18.65 -24.47
N TRP A 370 9.30 -17.48 -23.88
CA TRP A 370 9.78 -17.14 -22.52
C TRP A 370 9.30 -18.09 -21.41
N TRP A 371 8.21 -18.83 -21.63
CA TRP A 371 7.65 -19.81 -20.68
C TRP A 371 8.28 -21.21 -20.83
N ASP A 372 9.16 -21.41 -21.80
CA ASP A 372 9.87 -22.67 -21.99
C ASP A 372 11.01 -22.78 -20.96
N PRO A 373 11.12 -23.89 -20.20
CA PRO A 373 12.22 -24.11 -19.26
C PRO A 373 13.61 -23.97 -19.90
N ASP A 374 13.74 -24.18 -21.21
CA ASP A 374 15.01 -24.01 -21.93
C ASP A 374 15.41 -22.53 -22.09
N ALA A 375 14.49 -21.57 -21.90
CA ALA A 375 14.78 -20.13 -21.85
C ALA A 375 15.65 -19.76 -20.63
N ASP A 376 15.54 -20.48 -19.51
CA ASP A 376 16.38 -20.27 -18.31
C ASP A 376 17.87 -20.49 -18.60
N THR A 377 18.20 -21.29 -19.62
CA THR A 377 19.60 -21.55 -20.02
C THR A 377 20.29 -20.36 -20.71
N ALA A 378 19.53 -19.32 -21.09
CA ALA A 378 20.07 -18.09 -21.69
C ALA A 378 20.77 -17.20 -20.66
N VAL A 379 20.35 -17.26 -19.39
CA VAL A 379 20.94 -16.48 -18.29
C VAL A 379 22.24 -17.13 -17.81
N ARG A 380 23.33 -16.37 -17.75
CA ARG A 380 24.65 -16.82 -17.32
C ARG A 380 25.24 -15.85 -16.29
N PRO A 381 24.87 -15.98 -15.00
CA PRO A 381 25.22 -15.01 -13.96
C PRO A 381 26.73 -14.77 -13.77
N ASP A 382 27.58 -15.71 -14.19
CA ASP A 382 29.04 -15.59 -14.09
C ASP A 382 29.66 -14.73 -15.19
N ILE A 383 28.94 -14.45 -16.28
CA ILE A 383 29.43 -13.64 -17.41
C ILE A 383 28.55 -12.42 -17.68
N ASP A 384 27.29 -12.45 -17.31
CA ASP A 384 26.35 -11.36 -17.58
C ASP A 384 26.76 -10.09 -16.82
N GLY A 385 26.54 -8.95 -17.44
CA GLY A 385 26.90 -7.64 -16.93
C GLY A 385 26.33 -6.49 -17.74
N VAL A 386 26.42 -5.28 -17.21
CA VAL A 386 25.95 -4.05 -17.85
C VAL A 386 27.00 -2.96 -17.68
N ILE A 387 27.10 -2.04 -18.64
CA ILE A 387 28.00 -0.88 -18.51
C ILE A 387 27.25 0.22 -17.77
N VAL A 388 27.75 0.60 -16.59
CA VAL A 388 27.23 1.72 -15.79
C VAL A 388 28.36 2.72 -15.60
N ASN A 389 28.13 3.97 -15.98
CA ASN A 389 29.14 5.04 -15.93
C ASN A 389 30.49 4.63 -16.58
N GLY A 390 30.44 3.85 -17.66
CA GLY A 390 31.63 3.35 -18.37
C GLY A 390 32.34 2.16 -17.71
N VAL A 391 31.86 1.65 -16.57
CA VAL A 391 32.41 0.50 -15.86
C VAL A 391 31.51 -0.72 -16.07
N ARG A 392 32.11 -1.88 -16.34
CA ARG A 392 31.35 -3.13 -16.41
C ARG A 392 30.95 -3.57 -15.00
N VAL A 393 29.65 -3.56 -14.76
CA VAL A 393 28.98 -4.09 -13.58
C VAL A 393 28.58 -5.54 -13.87
N ALA A 394 29.12 -6.48 -13.12
CA ALA A 394 28.82 -7.91 -13.25
C ALA A 394 28.85 -8.54 -11.85
N LYS A 395 28.56 -9.85 -11.76
CA LYS A 395 28.65 -10.58 -10.50
C LYS A 395 29.99 -10.33 -9.77
N GLY A 396 29.89 -9.89 -8.52
CA GLY A 396 31.02 -9.52 -7.65
C GLY A 396 31.38 -8.03 -7.64
N THR A 397 30.86 -7.22 -8.58
CA THR A 397 31.05 -5.76 -8.55
C THR A 397 30.37 -5.17 -7.30
N VAL A 398 31.06 -4.25 -6.63
CA VAL A 398 30.48 -3.47 -5.53
C VAL A 398 29.89 -2.19 -6.12
N VAL A 399 28.62 -1.93 -5.80
CA VAL A 399 27.88 -0.76 -6.25
C VAL A 399 27.31 -0.02 -5.04
N ARG A 400 27.12 1.29 -5.19
CA ARG A 400 26.31 2.12 -4.29
C ARG A 400 24.92 2.25 -4.89
N ILE A 401 23.90 2.09 -4.07
CA ILE A 401 22.49 2.14 -4.51
C ILE A 401 21.97 3.57 -4.46
N HIS A 402 21.32 4.02 -5.54
CA HIS A 402 20.68 5.32 -5.70
C HIS A 402 19.27 5.11 -6.30
N PRO A 403 18.30 4.68 -5.48
CA PRO A 403 16.95 4.37 -5.96
C PRO A 403 16.30 5.59 -6.61
N SER A 404 15.61 5.40 -7.74
CA SER A 404 14.88 6.44 -8.46
C SER A 404 13.36 6.27 -8.26
N ARG A 405 12.56 7.14 -8.90
CA ARG A 405 11.08 7.12 -8.88
C ARG A 405 10.44 5.84 -9.45
N ARG A 406 11.22 4.90 -9.98
CA ARG A 406 10.74 3.61 -10.52
C ARG A 406 10.96 2.44 -9.58
N ALA A 407 11.66 2.64 -8.47
CA ALA A 407 11.95 1.61 -7.49
C ALA A 407 10.74 1.33 -6.57
N ASP A 408 10.72 0.17 -5.92
CA ASP A 408 9.74 -0.09 -4.87
C ASP A 408 9.99 0.88 -3.72
N ALA A 409 8.93 1.31 -3.03
CA ALA A 409 9.06 2.33 -1.99
C ALA A 409 9.96 1.88 -0.80
N GLN A 410 10.21 0.57 -0.67
CA GLN A 410 11.17 -0.01 0.28
C GLN A 410 12.64 0.23 -0.13
N ASP A 411 12.91 0.40 -1.42
CA ASP A 411 14.26 0.57 -1.93
C ASP A 411 14.90 1.89 -1.49
N LEU A 412 14.07 2.90 -1.21
CA LEU A 412 14.50 4.19 -0.65
C LEU A 412 15.27 4.03 0.67
N PHE A 413 15.02 2.99 1.47
CA PHE A 413 15.78 2.72 2.70
C PHE A 413 17.24 2.30 2.43
N PHE A 414 17.53 1.84 1.22
CA PHE A 414 18.86 1.40 0.80
C PHE A 414 19.65 2.50 0.08
N ALA A 415 19.08 3.71 -0.05
CA ALA A 415 19.76 4.84 -0.65
C ALA A 415 21.13 5.11 0.01
N GLY A 416 22.18 5.13 -0.82
CA GLY A 416 23.56 5.32 -0.41
C GLY A 416 24.25 4.08 0.16
N GLN A 417 23.56 2.95 0.37
CA GLN A 417 24.17 1.72 0.88
C GLN A 417 25.05 1.03 -0.17
N LEU A 418 26.03 0.24 0.30
CA LEU A 418 26.88 -0.58 -0.56
C LEU A 418 26.27 -1.97 -0.72
N ALA A 419 26.20 -2.43 -1.96
CA ALA A 419 25.71 -3.74 -2.32
C ALA A 419 26.69 -4.46 -3.25
N ARG A 420 26.70 -5.78 -3.18
CA ARG A 420 27.42 -6.65 -4.10
C ARG A 420 26.46 -7.17 -5.17
N VAL A 421 26.84 -7.00 -6.43
CA VAL A 421 26.10 -7.56 -7.56
C VAL A 421 26.22 -9.08 -7.54
N VAL A 422 25.10 -9.77 -7.63
CA VAL A 422 25.03 -11.23 -7.70
C VAL A 422 24.66 -11.70 -9.11
N THR A 423 23.85 -10.92 -9.83
CA THR A 423 23.33 -11.28 -11.14
C THR A 423 22.90 -10.05 -11.94
N VAL A 424 22.83 -10.16 -13.27
CA VAL A 424 22.30 -9.14 -14.19
C VAL A 424 21.37 -9.84 -15.17
N HIS A 425 20.15 -9.32 -15.33
CA HIS A 425 19.11 -9.90 -16.18
C HIS A 425 18.53 -8.87 -17.14
N ALA A 426 17.90 -9.34 -18.22
CA ALA A 426 16.92 -8.59 -18.98
C ALA A 426 15.52 -9.09 -18.62
N ASP A 427 14.57 -8.17 -18.48
CA ASP A 427 13.15 -8.51 -18.41
C ASP A 427 12.58 -8.76 -19.82
N VAL A 428 11.31 -9.17 -19.89
CA VAL A 428 10.58 -9.44 -21.14
C VAL A 428 10.34 -8.20 -22.00
N ASP A 429 10.47 -7.01 -21.43
CA ASP A 429 10.34 -5.71 -22.09
C ASP A 429 11.70 -5.12 -22.55
N GLY A 430 12.80 -5.87 -22.34
CA GLY A 430 14.16 -5.46 -22.68
C GLY A 430 14.85 -4.57 -21.64
N GLY A 431 14.22 -4.34 -20.48
CA GLY A 431 14.78 -3.63 -19.33
C GLY A 431 15.86 -4.44 -18.63
N THR A 432 17.03 -3.83 -18.41
CA THR A 432 18.12 -4.49 -17.68
C THR A 432 17.94 -4.30 -16.18
N HIS A 433 18.12 -5.37 -15.40
CA HIS A 433 18.00 -5.38 -13.95
C HIS A 433 19.27 -5.94 -13.29
N VAL A 434 19.81 -5.21 -12.32
CA VAL A 434 21.00 -5.59 -11.55
C VAL A 434 20.54 -6.15 -10.20
N GLY A 435 20.69 -7.46 -10.02
CA GLY A 435 20.38 -8.14 -8.77
C GLY A 435 21.53 -8.02 -7.78
N VAL A 436 21.25 -7.49 -6.58
CA VAL A 436 22.25 -7.18 -5.56
C VAL A 436 21.90 -7.77 -4.19
N VAL A 437 22.94 -7.91 -3.36
CA VAL A 437 22.85 -8.23 -1.92
C VAL A 437 23.58 -7.13 -1.15
N LEU A 438 22.92 -6.56 -0.13
CA LEU A 438 23.49 -5.51 0.69
C LEU A 438 24.64 -6.06 1.54
N MET A 439 25.76 -5.32 1.61
CA MET A 439 26.97 -5.76 2.32
C MET A 439 26.77 -5.82 3.84
N ASP A 440 25.92 -4.96 4.38
CA ASP A 440 25.66 -4.85 5.82
C ASP A 440 24.34 -5.53 6.26
N ASP A 441 23.73 -6.34 5.39
CA ASP A 441 22.52 -7.11 5.73
C ASP A 441 22.88 -8.36 6.55
N PRO A 442 22.45 -8.47 7.83
CA PRO A 442 22.71 -9.63 8.67
C PRO A 442 22.07 -10.94 8.16
N ALA A 443 21.16 -10.87 7.19
CA ALA A 443 20.54 -12.01 6.52
C ALA A 443 21.10 -12.28 5.10
N SER A 444 22.13 -11.56 4.66
CA SER A 444 22.73 -11.69 3.32
C SER A 444 23.10 -13.13 2.93
N GLU A 445 23.69 -13.91 3.84
CA GLU A 445 24.03 -15.33 3.60
C GLU A 445 22.79 -16.23 3.40
N LEU A 446 21.66 -15.89 4.01
CA LEU A 446 20.38 -16.60 3.89
C LEU A 446 19.66 -16.23 2.59
N HIS A 447 19.74 -14.96 2.18
CA HIS A 447 19.19 -14.44 0.92
C HIS A 447 19.90 -15.03 -0.30
N GLU A 448 21.23 -15.16 -0.25
CA GLU A 448 22.03 -15.81 -1.29
C GLU A 448 21.70 -17.30 -1.44
N TRP A 449 21.42 -18.01 -0.34
CA TRP A 449 21.17 -19.45 -0.36
C TRP A 449 19.84 -19.85 -1.00
N TYR A 450 18.81 -19.00 -0.96
CA TYR A 450 17.50 -19.26 -1.57
C TYR A 450 17.15 -18.35 -2.76
N GLY A 451 18.09 -17.51 -3.22
CA GLY A 451 17.95 -16.73 -4.45
C GLY A 451 17.04 -15.51 -4.36
N ARG A 452 16.96 -14.84 -3.21
CA ARG A 452 16.27 -13.55 -3.06
C ARG A 452 17.29 -12.42 -3.19
N TYR A 453 17.15 -11.61 -4.22
CA TYR A 453 17.99 -10.43 -4.47
C TYR A 453 17.11 -9.17 -4.54
N LEU A 454 17.69 -8.02 -4.23
CA LEU A 454 17.10 -6.72 -4.54
C LEU A 454 17.47 -6.36 -5.98
N TYR A 455 16.55 -5.82 -6.77
CA TYR A 455 16.78 -5.52 -8.18
C TYR A 455 16.71 -4.02 -8.43
N PHE A 456 17.72 -3.49 -9.12
CA PHE A 456 17.83 -2.08 -9.45
C PHE A 456 18.09 -1.88 -10.94
N ALA A 457 17.62 -0.79 -11.52
CA ALA A 457 17.98 -0.41 -12.88
C ALA A 457 19.45 0.06 -12.96
N PRO A 458 20.09 0.05 -14.15
CA PRO A 458 21.49 0.42 -14.30
C PRO A 458 21.80 1.87 -13.90
N ASP A 459 20.84 2.78 -14.01
CA ASP A 459 20.95 4.18 -13.59
C ASP A 459 20.74 4.39 -12.08
N GLU A 460 20.26 3.37 -11.37
CA GLU A 460 20.04 3.37 -9.91
C GLU A 460 21.21 2.76 -9.13
N VAL A 461 22.29 2.39 -9.82
CA VAL A 461 23.50 1.84 -9.22
C VAL A 461 24.72 2.64 -9.64
N GLU A 462 25.68 2.83 -8.73
CA GLU A 462 26.94 3.49 -9.03
C GLU A 462 28.11 2.56 -8.68
N PRO A 463 28.94 2.15 -9.64
CA PRO A 463 30.10 1.30 -9.39
C PRO A 463 31.11 1.98 -8.46
N VAL A 464 31.53 1.28 -7.41
CA VAL A 464 32.56 1.79 -6.48
C VAL A 464 33.92 1.27 -6.93
N SER A 465 34.79 2.16 -7.41
CA SER A 465 36.16 1.82 -7.81
C SER A 465 36.96 1.30 -6.61
N ALA A 466 37.67 0.17 -6.79
CA ALA A 466 38.47 -0.49 -5.76
C ALA A 466 39.79 0.24 -5.38
N ASP A 467 39.92 1.54 -5.66
CA ASP A 467 41.22 2.24 -5.64
C ASP A 467 41.41 3.25 -4.48
N THR A 468 40.68 3.11 -3.37
CA THR A 468 40.84 3.95 -2.16
C THR A 468 41.49 3.23 -0.97
N GLY A 469 42.37 2.26 -1.24
CA GLY A 469 43.01 1.42 -0.22
C GLY A 469 44.50 1.65 0.05
N LYS A 470 45.13 2.74 -0.39
CA LYS A 470 46.54 3.07 -0.06
C LYS A 470 46.84 4.58 -0.10
N GLU A 471 46.89 5.18 1.09
CA GLU A 471 47.53 6.45 1.53
C GLU A 471 46.63 6.95 2.69
N GLU A 472 47.02 7.07 3.96
CA GLU A 472 48.27 7.54 4.57
C GLU A 472 48.58 6.77 5.87
N GLN A 473 49.71 6.06 5.90
CA GLN A 473 50.54 5.96 7.09
C GLN A 473 51.97 6.27 6.65
N SER A 474 52.35 7.55 6.77
CA SER A 474 53.71 7.95 7.11
C SER A 474 53.72 9.31 7.78
#